data_AF-A0A2U3RRM3-F1
#
_entry.id   AF-A0A2U3RRM3-F1
#
_cell.length_a   1.000
_cell.length_b   1.000
_cell.length_c   1.000
_cell.angle_alpha   90.00
_cell.angle_beta   90.00
_cell.angle_gamma   90.00
#
_symmetry.space_group_name_H-M   'P 1'
#
loop_
_entity.id
_entity.type
_entity.pdbx_description
1 polymer ?
#
loop_
_entity_poly.entity_id
_entity_poly.type
_entity_poly.pdbx_seq_one_letter_code
_entity_poly.pdbx_strand_id
1 'polypeptide(L)'
;MTDKINDSNNFNNIHNLKTDIENSKANSWNHNVAVKLINGDIADGIVLLSDNNSLRADNTLKESINQLINDWKNSKFELQDRLIIADHKEAENINQNIRNYMKENGALKGPEYSILISGAESKKYANYMAGDRIVFQTNDKDLQIQNSEFATLVSIDENKFVAKTDTGNEVSFDLNKISFKHGYATTVCNPQTAVKKDVYVLHNNGVGIESSNISMIGNAEQVRLYYNVQATKNVANLIEQLSTAKTDSINSKEENNDVQANEVRQYQSAQNYRKNDYYSNSKEELQKLRDAIVDRAETIARDVLGDPNERLSRYGKIRWGDRGKIVVNIGGSRAGKWYDFSAGQGGDLFSLVQRERGYSFFEAKEYLKSIVGMSNVRQQYLRHARTNDSQQYTQQPENASLG
;
A
#
# COMPACT_ATOMS: atom_id res chain seq x y z
N MET A 1 22.93 35.36 -42.76
CA MET A 1 22.60 35.47 -41.33
C MET A 1 21.69 34.29 -41.01
N THR A 2 22.27 33.23 -40.46
CA THR A 2 21.55 32.02 -40.06
C THR A 2 21.44 32.04 -38.54
N ASP A 3 20.23 32.25 -38.04
CA ASP A 3 19.93 32.22 -36.61
C ASP A 3 20.02 30.78 -36.09
N LYS A 4 20.99 30.54 -35.21
CA LYS A 4 21.07 29.33 -34.39
C LYS A 4 20.11 29.52 -33.21
N ILE A 5 18.97 28.85 -33.24
CA ILE A 5 18.08 28.71 -32.08
C ILE A 5 18.72 27.68 -31.13
N ASN A 6 18.72 28.05 -29.85
CA ASN A 6 19.47 27.42 -28.77
C ASN A 6 18.68 26.23 -28.17
N ASP A 7 18.97 25.01 -28.62
CA ASP A 7 18.32 23.75 -28.19
C ASP A 7 18.75 23.24 -26.78
N SER A 8 19.60 23.99 -26.07
CA SER A 8 20.19 23.58 -24.80
C SER A 8 19.24 23.72 -23.59
N ASN A 9 18.09 24.40 -23.74
CA ASN A 9 17.12 24.60 -22.65
C ASN A 9 16.01 23.54 -22.57
N ASN A 10 15.88 22.63 -23.55
CA ASN A 10 14.81 21.62 -23.54
C ASN A 10 15.26 20.30 -22.86
N PHE A 11 16.54 19.95 -22.95
CA PHE A 11 17.08 18.73 -22.33
C PHE A 11 17.13 18.82 -20.80
N ASN A 12 17.43 19.99 -20.22
CA ASN A 12 17.48 20.16 -18.76
C ASN A 12 16.08 20.12 -18.11
N ASN A 13 15.04 20.57 -18.81
CA ASN A 13 13.66 20.47 -18.30
C ASN A 13 13.12 19.03 -18.34
N ILE A 14 13.45 18.26 -19.38
CA ILE A 14 13.03 16.85 -19.49
C ILE A 14 13.75 15.98 -18.45
N HIS A 15 15.05 16.23 -18.20
CA HIS A 15 15.80 15.51 -17.18
C HIS A 15 15.30 15.81 -15.77
N ASN A 16 15.00 17.08 -15.46
CA ASN A 16 14.45 17.50 -14.17
C ASN A 16 13.04 16.94 -13.94
N LEU A 17 12.16 16.93 -14.95
CA LEU A 17 10.82 16.30 -14.86
C LEU A 17 10.91 14.79 -14.63
N LYS A 18 11.87 14.10 -15.27
CA LYS A 18 12.05 12.66 -15.09
C LYS A 18 12.56 12.32 -13.69
N THR A 19 13.51 13.11 -13.15
CA THR A 19 13.96 12.98 -11.76
C THR A 19 12.90 13.40 -10.75
N ASP A 20 12.04 14.38 -11.04
CA ASP A 20 10.95 14.78 -10.14
C ASP A 20 9.80 13.76 -10.14
N ILE A 21 9.52 13.10 -11.27
CA ILE A 21 8.57 11.98 -11.36
C ILE A 21 9.13 10.73 -10.67
N GLU A 22 10.42 10.43 -10.83
CA GLU A 22 11.11 9.33 -10.13
C GLU A 22 11.20 9.60 -8.62
N ASN A 23 11.49 10.84 -8.18
CA ASN A 23 11.49 11.26 -6.77
C ASN A 23 10.08 11.31 -6.16
N SER A 24 9.06 11.69 -6.95
CA SER A 24 7.65 11.64 -6.56
C SER A 24 7.16 10.21 -6.32
N LYS A 25 7.62 9.25 -7.12
CA LYS A 25 7.32 7.81 -6.92
C LYS A 25 8.08 7.22 -5.74
N ALA A 26 9.34 7.61 -5.54
CA ALA A 26 10.15 7.20 -4.39
C ALA A 26 9.57 7.66 -3.04
N ASN A 27 8.81 8.75 -3.01
CA ASN A 27 8.11 9.25 -1.81
C ASN A 27 6.62 8.90 -1.77
N SER A 28 6.13 8.01 -2.64
CA SER A 28 4.74 7.57 -2.57
C SER A 28 4.50 6.69 -1.35
N TRP A 29 3.30 6.76 -0.77
CA TRP A 29 2.94 5.92 0.38
C TRP A 29 2.96 4.42 0.01
N ASN A 30 2.69 4.08 -1.26
CA ASN A 30 2.83 2.73 -1.82
C ASN A 30 4.28 2.25 -1.77
N HIS A 31 5.22 3.09 -2.18
CA HIS A 31 6.66 2.80 -2.06
C HIS A 31 7.03 2.54 -0.60
N ASN A 32 6.55 3.37 0.34
CA ASN A 32 6.79 3.17 1.76
C ASN A 32 6.20 1.85 2.29
N VAL A 33 5.00 1.44 1.85
CA VAL A 33 4.45 0.11 2.15
C VAL A 33 5.41 -0.97 1.65
N ALA A 34 5.88 -0.88 0.41
CA ALA A 34 6.78 -1.88 -0.16
C ALA A 34 8.11 -1.98 0.59
N VAL A 35 8.73 -0.85 0.94
CA VAL A 35 9.97 -0.81 1.74
C VAL A 35 9.75 -1.49 3.09
N LYS A 36 8.64 -1.20 3.78
CA LYS A 36 8.29 -1.82 5.06
C LYS A 36 8.11 -3.33 4.93
N LEU A 37 7.37 -3.79 3.92
CA LEU A 37 7.16 -5.22 3.69
C LEU A 37 8.46 -5.96 3.28
N ILE A 38 9.33 -5.33 2.49
CA ILE A 38 10.63 -5.90 2.10
C ILE A 38 11.52 -6.11 3.33
N ASN A 39 11.62 -5.09 4.19
CA ASN A 39 12.46 -5.10 5.38
C ASN A 39 11.91 -5.96 6.53
N GLY A 40 10.70 -6.50 6.37
CA GLY A 40 10.03 -7.26 7.42
C GLY A 40 9.35 -6.38 8.46
N ASP A 41 9.24 -5.07 8.28
CA ASP A 41 8.38 -4.23 9.14
C ASP A 41 6.90 -4.41 8.73
N ILE A 42 6.39 -5.65 8.80
CA ILE A 42 5.08 -6.04 8.26
C ILE A 42 3.96 -5.22 8.88
N ALA A 43 3.98 -5.03 10.19
CA ALA A 43 2.94 -4.27 10.88
C ALA A 43 2.88 -2.83 10.39
N ASP A 44 4.02 -2.14 10.26
CA ASP A 44 4.08 -0.77 9.74
C ASP A 44 3.54 -0.69 8.30
N GLY A 45 3.84 -1.70 7.48
CA GLY A 45 3.27 -1.81 6.13
C GLY A 45 1.75 -1.93 6.14
N ILE A 46 1.21 -2.73 7.06
CA ILE A 46 -0.24 -2.90 7.26
C ILE A 46 -0.88 -1.63 7.86
N VAL A 47 -0.20 -0.91 8.76
CA VAL A 47 -0.61 0.43 9.23
C VAL A 47 -0.78 1.36 8.05
N LEU A 48 0.23 1.45 7.19
CA LEU A 48 0.21 2.35 6.04
C LEU A 48 -0.93 2.01 5.07
N LEU A 49 -1.17 0.72 4.80
CA LEU A 49 -2.31 0.27 4.01
C LEU A 49 -3.65 0.66 4.67
N SER A 50 -3.78 0.50 5.99
CA SER A 50 -4.98 0.89 6.73
C SER A 50 -5.22 2.40 6.69
N ASP A 51 -4.20 3.20 7.00
CA ASP A 51 -4.28 4.67 7.08
C ASP A 51 -4.66 5.31 5.73
N ASN A 52 -4.31 4.64 4.63
CA ASN A 52 -4.65 5.07 3.28
C ASN A 52 -5.97 4.47 2.74
N ASN A 53 -6.79 3.84 3.61
CA ASN A 53 -8.02 3.13 3.21
C ASN A 53 -7.79 2.07 2.14
N SER A 54 -6.65 1.38 2.21
CA SER A 54 -6.24 0.33 1.27
C SER A 54 -6.18 -1.06 1.91
N LEU A 55 -6.56 -1.19 3.17
CA LEU A 55 -6.83 -2.46 3.83
C LEU A 55 -8.33 -2.74 3.81
N ARG A 56 -8.74 -3.94 3.38
CA ARG A 56 -10.13 -4.38 3.25
C ARG A 56 -10.32 -5.69 4.01
N ALA A 57 -11.32 -5.69 4.89
CA ALA A 57 -11.66 -6.82 5.73
C ALA A 57 -13.11 -7.21 5.49
N ASP A 58 -13.34 -8.48 5.17
CA ASP A 58 -14.69 -9.06 5.08
C ASP A 58 -14.78 -10.30 5.98
N ASN A 59 -15.99 -10.82 6.22
CA ASN A 59 -16.13 -11.94 7.16
C ASN A 59 -15.61 -13.24 6.54
N THR A 60 -15.88 -13.47 5.24
CA THR A 60 -15.54 -14.71 4.54
C THR A 60 -14.66 -14.48 3.32
N LEU A 61 -13.90 -15.51 2.91
CA LEU A 61 -13.09 -15.46 1.69
C LEU A 61 -13.92 -15.10 0.45
N LYS A 62 -15.16 -15.63 0.35
CA LYS A 62 -16.06 -15.36 -0.76
C LYS A 62 -16.44 -13.88 -0.83
N GLU A 63 -16.72 -13.26 0.31
CA GLU A 63 -17.02 -11.82 0.38
C GLU A 63 -15.81 -10.99 -0.05
N SER A 64 -14.61 -11.31 0.43
CA SER A 64 -13.38 -10.61 0.01
C SER A 64 -13.10 -10.74 -1.48
N ILE A 65 -13.28 -11.93 -2.06
CA ILE A 65 -13.15 -12.12 -3.52
C ILE A 65 -14.20 -11.29 -4.27
N ASN A 66 -15.46 -11.27 -3.81
CA ASN A 66 -16.52 -10.49 -4.45
C ASN A 66 -16.24 -8.99 -4.38
N GLN A 67 -15.79 -8.49 -3.22
CA GLN A 67 -15.46 -7.09 -3.04
C GLN A 67 -14.24 -6.69 -3.87
N LEU A 68 -13.20 -7.53 -3.91
CA LEU A 68 -12.03 -7.35 -4.78
C LEU A 68 -12.44 -7.27 -6.25
N ILE A 69 -13.25 -8.22 -6.72
CA ILE A 69 -13.74 -8.23 -8.11
C ILE A 69 -14.59 -6.99 -8.38
N ASN A 70 -15.43 -6.55 -7.43
CA ASN A 70 -16.22 -5.33 -7.59
C ASN A 70 -15.32 -4.08 -7.72
N ASP A 71 -14.30 -3.96 -6.89
CA ASP A 71 -13.34 -2.85 -6.98
C ASP A 71 -12.53 -2.92 -8.28
N TRP A 72 -12.20 -4.13 -8.75
CA TRP A 72 -11.55 -4.36 -10.05
C TRP A 72 -12.45 -3.93 -11.21
N LYS A 73 -13.74 -4.25 -11.18
CA LYS A 73 -14.72 -3.84 -12.20
C LYS A 73 -14.83 -2.32 -12.30
N ASN A 74 -14.85 -1.64 -11.16
CA ASN A 74 -15.02 -0.19 -11.04
C ASN A 74 -13.71 0.60 -11.16
N SER A 75 -12.60 -0.06 -11.50
CA SER A 75 -11.32 0.63 -11.68
C SER A 75 -11.37 1.61 -12.85
N LYS A 76 -10.70 2.75 -12.67
CA LYS A 76 -10.53 3.80 -13.69
C LYS A 76 -9.41 3.49 -14.69
N PHE A 77 -8.56 2.49 -14.41
CA PHE A 77 -7.39 2.17 -15.23
C PHE A 77 -7.74 1.21 -16.35
N GLU A 78 -6.96 1.15 -17.42
CA GLU A 78 -7.19 0.18 -18.49
C GLU A 78 -6.99 -1.26 -18.02
N LEU A 79 -7.58 -2.23 -18.73
CA LEU A 79 -7.50 -3.66 -18.36
C LEU A 79 -6.05 -4.15 -18.18
N GLN A 80 -5.15 -3.70 -19.06
CA GLN A 80 -3.73 -4.05 -19.02
C GLN A 80 -2.98 -3.45 -17.81
N ASP A 81 -3.51 -2.38 -17.20
CA ASP A 81 -2.89 -1.68 -16.08
C ASP A 81 -3.37 -2.21 -14.71
N ARG A 82 -4.31 -3.17 -14.70
CA ARG A 82 -4.86 -3.81 -13.50
C ARG A 82 -4.20 -5.18 -13.27
N LEU A 83 -3.92 -5.53 -12.02
CA LEU A 83 -3.42 -6.87 -11.67
C LEU A 83 -3.92 -7.32 -10.31
N ILE A 84 -4.34 -8.59 -10.24
CA ILE A 84 -4.68 -9.24 -8.98
C ILE A 84 -3.59 -10.22 -8.60
N ILE A 85 -3.23 -10.21 -7.32
CA ILE A 85 -2.25 -11.08 -6.70
C ILE A 85 -2.97 -11.90 -5.64
N ALA A 86 -2.89 -13.23 -5.73
CA ALA A 86 -3.52 -14.17 -4.80
C ALA A 86 -2.74 -15.49 -4.79
N ASP A 87 -3.03 -16.38 -3.83
CA ASP A 87 -2.49 -17.74 -3.88
C ASP A 87 -2.95 -18.51 -5.13
N HIS A 88 -2.37 -19.68 -5.39
CA HIS A 88 -2.57 -20.40 -6.64
C HIS A 88 -4.04 -20.77 -6.90
N LYS A 89 -4.71 -21.31 -5.89
CA LYS A 89 -6.09 -21.78 -6.01
C LYS A 89 -7.02 -20.57 -6.17
N GLU A 90 -6.74 -19.49 -5.46
CA GLU A 90 -7.58 -18.31 -5.43
C GLU A 90 -7.39 -17.51 -6.73
N ALA A 91 -6.18 -17.45 -7.26
CA ALA A 91 -5.89 -16.86 -8.57
C ALA A 91 -6.60 -17.61 -9.71
N GLU A 92 -6.64 -18.96 -9.71
CA GLU A 92 -7.42 -19.72 -10.70
C GLU A 92 -8.91 -19.39 -10.62
N ASN A 93 -9.48 -19.35 -9.41
CA ASN A 93 -10.89 -18.99 -9.18
C ASN A 93 -11.20 -17.55 -9.65
N ILE A 94 -10.38 -16.58 -9.27
CA ILE A 94 -10.56 -15.17 -9.63
C ILE A 94 -10.46 -14.98 -11.15
N ASN A 95 -9.50 -15.62 -11.82
CA ASN A 95 -9.37 -15.58 -13.28
C ASN A 95 -10.68 -16.02 -13.96
N GLN A 96 -11.30 -17.11 -13.49
CA GLN A 96 -12.58 -17.57 -14.04
C GLN A 96 -13.73 -16.59 -13.77
N ASN A 97 -13.83 -16.03 -12.55
CA ASN A 97 -14.88 -15.07 -12.23
C ASN A 97 -14.78 -13.79 -13.07
N ILE A 98 -13.56 -13.26 -13.26
CA ILE A 98 -13.34 -12.08 -14.11
C ILE A 98 -13.69 -12.40 -15.54
N ARG A 99 -13.26 -13.56 -16.05
CA ARG A 99 -13.53 -13.96 -17.42
C ARG A 99 -15.03 -14.13 -17.68
N ASN A 100 -15.77 -14.73 -16.76
CA ASN A 100 -17.23 -14.84 -16.85
C ASN A 100 -17.89 -13.45 -16.90
N TYR A 101 -17.47 -12.54 -16.03
CA TYR A 101 -17.93 -11.16 -16.08
C TYR A 101 -17.60 -10.46 -17.42
N MET A 102 -16.40 -10.67 -17.96
CA MET A 102 -15.98 -10.10 -19.23
C MET A 102 -16.79 -10.67 -20.42
N LYS A 103 -17.29 -11.90 -20.32
CA LYS A 103 -18.26 -12.43 -21.29
C LYS A 103 -19.64 -11.79 -21.13
N GLU A 104 -20.14 -11.72 -19.89
CA GLU A 104 -21.46 -11.17 -19.57
C GLU A 104 -21.59 -9.69 -19.97
N ASN A 105 -20.53 -8.89 -19.77
CA ASN A 105 -20.53 -7.48 -20.15
C ASN A 105 -20.20 -7.25 -21.64
N GLY A 106 -19.91 -8.32 -22.40
CA GLY A 106 -19.62 -8.28 -23.82
C GLY A 106 -18.22 -7.76 -24.19
N ALA A 107 -17.26 -7.74 -23.26
CA ALA A 107 -15.85 -7.46 -23.54
C ALA A 107 -15.12 -8.65 -24.18
N LEU A 108 -15.50 -9.88 -23.84
CA LEU A 108 -15.08 -11.12 -24.51
C LEU A 108 -16.22 -11.63 -25.39
N LYS A 109 -15.96 -11.72 -26.69
CA LYS A 109 -16.94 -12.13 -27.71
C LYS A 109 -16.28 -13.05 -28.73
N GLY A 110 -17.12 -13.82 -29.43
CA GLY A 110 -16.68 -14.70 -30.50
C GLY A 110 -16.49 -16.16 -30.05
N PRO A 111 -15.72 -16.94 -30.81
CA PRO A 111 -15.47 -18.35 -30.51
C PRO A 111 -14.58 -18.53 -29.28
N GLU A 112 -14.85 -19.60 -28.53
CA GLU A 112 -14.08 -20.04 -27.37
C GLU A 112 -13.32 -21.32 -27.71
N TYR A 113 -12.02 -21.34 -27.40
CA TYR A 113 -11.11 -22.43 -27.76
C TYR A 113 -10.62 -23.15 -26.50
N SER A 114 -10.83 -24.47 -26.43
CA SER A 114 -10.37 -25.31 -25.33
C SER A 114 -8.97 -25.84 -25.59
N ILE A 115 -8.05 -25.60 -24.66
CA ILE A 115 -6.65 -26.04 -24.73
C ILE A 115 -6.40 -27.06 -23.64
N LEU A 116 -5.78 -28.18 -23.99
CA LEU A 116 -5.33 -29.17 -23.03
C LEU A 116 -4.12 -28.64 -22.26
N ILE A 117 -4.26 -28.39 -20.97
CA ILE A 117 -3.19 -27.86 -20.11
C ILE A 117 -2.55 -28.92 -19.20
N SER A 118 -3.17 -30.10 -19.07
CA SER A 118 -2.53 -31.29 -18.46
C SER A 118 -3.18 -32.58 -18.95
N GLY A 119 -2.41 -33.66 -19.07
CA GLY A 119 -2.99 -35.02 -19.06
C GLY A 119 -2.15 -36.17 -19.63
N ALA A 120 -1.80 -37.11 -18.74
CA ALA A 120 -1.83 -38.56 -19.02
C ALA A 120 -2.97 -39.26 -18.24
N GLU A 121 -3.25 -38.84 -17.00
CA GLU A 121 -4.26 -39.49 -16.13
C GLU A 121 -5.55 -38.68 -15.91
N SER A 122 -5.51 -37.35 -16.02
CA SER A 122 -6.70 -36.49 -16.03
C SER A 122 -6.51 -35.33 -17.02
N LYS A 123 -7.35 -35.30 -18.06
CA LYS A 123 -7.32 -34.24 -19.06
C LYS A 123 -7.93 -32.95 -18.46
N LYS A 124 -7.09 -31.96 -18.13
CA LYS A 124 -7.53 -30.62 -17.71
C LYS A 124 -7.49 -29.71 -18.93
N TYR A 125 -8.59 -29.02 -19.18
CA TYR A 125 -8.69 -28.03 -20.26
C TYR A 125 -8.84 -26.63 -19.69
N ALA A 126 -8.27 -25.64 -20.39
CA ALA A 126 -8.52 -24.22 -20.15
C ALA A 126 -9.06 -23.59 -21.42
N ASN A 127 -10.07 -22.73 -21.28
CA ASN A 127 -10.74 -22.10 -22.41
C ASN A 127 -10.25 -20.67 -22.59
N TYR A 128 -10.00 -20.26 -23.83
CA TYR A 128 -9.49 -18.93 -24.19
C TYR A 128 -10.28 -18.31 -25.34
N MET A 129 -10.32 -16.99 -25.36
CA MET A 129 -10.99 -16.16 -26.37
C MET A 129 -10.12 -14.96 -26.76
N ALA A 130 -10.35 -14.42 -27.95
CA ALA A 130 -9.79 -13.11 -28.29
C ALA A 130 -10.25 -12.07 -27.24
N GLY A 131 -9.32 -11.26 -26.78
CA GLY A 131 -9.46 -10.32 -25.66
C GLY A 131 -9.01 -10.86 -24.31
N ASP A 132 -8.76 -12.17 -24.16
CA ASP A 132 -8.31 -12.72 -22.88
C ASP A 132 -6.93 -12.19 -22.48
N ARG A 133 -6.78 -11.85 -21.20
CA ARG A 133 -5.47 -11.56 -20.60
C ARG A 133 -4.77 -12.86 -20.26
N ILE A 134 -3.51 -12.97 -20.69
CA ILE A 134 -2.64 -14.12 -20.42
C ILE A 134 -1.32 -13.66 -19.80
N VAL A 135 -0.63 -14.62 -19.19
CA VAL A 135 0.75 -14.49 -18.76
C VAL A 135 1.55 -15.69 -19.28
N PHE A 136 2.68 -15.42 -19.92
CA PHE A 136 3.58 -16.46 -20.41
C PHE A 136 4.30 -17.15 -19.24
N GLN A 137 4.45 -18.47 -19.34
CA GLN A 137 5.13 -19.31 -18.35
C GLN A 137 6.44 -19.90 -18.91
N THR A 138 6.88 -19.43 -20.08
CA THR A 138 8.10 -19.86 -20.75
C THR A 138 8.88 -18.67 -21.28
N ASN A 139 10.15 -18.87 -21.60
CA ASN A 139 10.95 -17.94 -22.38
C ASN A 139 11.12 -18.51 -23.80
N ASP A 140 11.00 -17.66 -24.82
CA ASP A 140 11.32 -18.00 -26.20
C ASP A 140 12.02 -16.81 -26.85
N LYS A 141 13.30 -16.99 -27.21
CA LYS A 141 14.12 -15.89 -27.75
C LYS A 141 13.71 -15.50 -29.17
N ASP A 142 13.31 -16.47 -29.98
CA ASP A 142 12.99 -16.24 -31.39
C ASP A 142 11.67 -15.50 -31.50
N LEU A 143 10.72 -15.83 -30.63
CA LEU A 143 9.42 -15.16 -30.51
C LEU A 143 9.45 -13.92 -29.60
N GLN A 144 10.60 -13.62 -28.99
CA GLN A 144 10.76 -12.52 -28.03
C GLN A 144 9.79 -12.60 -26.84
N ILE A 145 9.44 -13.82 -26.43
CA ILE A 145 8.58 -14.09 -25.27
C ILE A 145 9.42 -14.18 -24.01
N GLN A 146 9.03 -13.44 -22.98
CA GLN A 146 9.63 -13.54 -21.66
C GLN A 146 8.69 -14.23 -20.66
N ASN A 147 9.27 -15.06 -19.79
CA ASN A 147 8.53 -15.68 -18.71
C ASN A 147 7.96 -14.60 -17.78
N SER A 148 6.72 -14.78 -17.35
CA SER A 148 5.94 -13.82 -16.55
C SER A 148 5.63 -12.49 -17.26
N GLU A 149 5.81 -12.40 -18.58
CA GLU A 149 5.29 -11.29 -19.38
C GLU A 149 3.80 -11.45 -19.62
N PHE A 150 3.06 -10.34 -19.49
CA PHE A 150 1.62 -10.31 -19.70
C PHE A 150 1.29 -9.88 -21.12
N ALA A 151 0.22 -10.44 -21.66
CA ALA A 151 -0.27 -10.12 -22.98
C ALA A 151 -1.80 -10.20 -23.05
N THR A 152 -2.37 -9.62 -24.10
CA THR A 152 -3.78 -9.79 -24.48
C THR A 152 -3.85 -10.62 -25.75
N LEU A 153 -4.66 -11.68 -25.78
CA LEU A 153 -4.94 -12.42 -27.00
C LEU A 153 -5.70 -11.52 -27.98
N VAL A 154 -5.17 -11.37 -29.19
CA VAL A 154 -5.74 -10.53 -30.25
C VAL A 154 -6.60 -11.38 -31.18
N SER A 155 -6.07 -12.53 -31.59
CA SER A 155 -6.79 -13.50 -32.41
C SER A 155 -6.42 -14.91 -32.01
N ILE A 156 -7.37 -15.81 -32.23
CA ILE A 156 -7.21 -17.23 -32.00
C ILE A 156 -7.70 -17.95 -33.25
N ASP A 157 -6.86 -18.80 -33.80
CA ASP A 157 -7.25 -19.82 -34.77
C ASP A 157 -6.93 -21.22 -34.21
N GLU A 158 -7.28 -22.28 -34.95
CA GLU A 158 -7.14 -23.67 -34.48
C GLU A 158 -5.68 -24.07 -34.16
N ASN A 159 -4.68 -23.40 -34.76
CA ASN A 159 -3.26 -23.79 -34.65
C ASN A 159 -2.35 -22.67 -34.15
N LYS A 160 -2.83 -21.42 -34.11
CA LYS A 160 -2.03 -20.23 -33.91
C LYS A 160 -2.78 -19.20 -33.10
N PHE A 161 -2.08 -18.68 -32.11
CA PHE A 161 -2.54 -17.59 -31.27
C PHE A 161 -1.72 -16.37 -31.62
N VAL A 162 -2.35 -15.21 -31.62
CA VAL A 162 -1.67 -13.92 -31.70
C VAL A 162 -1.96 -13.19 -30.41
N ALA A 163 -0.91 -12.78 -29.71
CA ALA A 163 -1.02 -12.01 -28.48
C ALA A 163 -0.23 -10.71 -28.61
N LYS A 164 -0.78 -9.63 -28.08
CA LYS A 164 -0.08 -8.36 -27.91
C LYS A 164 0.41 -8.25 -26.48
N THR A 165 1.72 -8.28 -26.30
CA THR A 165 2.38 -8.07 -25.00
C THR A 165 2.14 -6.65 -24.50
N ASP A 166 2.24 -6.46 -23.19
CA ASP A 166 2.10 -5.13 -22.57
C ASP A 166 3.25 -4.18 -22.97
N THR A 167 4.38 -4.73 -23.41
CA THR A 167 5.52 -3.99 -23.98
C THR A 167 5.26 -3.53 -25.42
N GLY A 168 4.20 -4.02 -26.05
CA GLY A 168 3.72 -3.60 -27.37
C GLY A 168 4.06 -4.55 -28.52
N ASN A 169 4.83 -5.62 -28.26
CA ASN A 169 5.16 -6.64 -29.26
C ASN A 169 3.95 -7.50 -29.57
N GLU A 170 3.73 -7.77 -30.86
CA GLU A 170 2.78 -8.77 -31.32
C GLU A 170 3.52 -10.10 -31.54
N VAL A 171 3.06 -11.14 -30.87
CA VAL A 171 3.69 -12.44 -30.87
C VAL A 171 2.70 -13.49 -31.36
N SER A 172 3.15 -14.30 -32.30
CA SER A 172 2.35 -15.38 -32.87
C SER A 172 2.96 -16.73 -32.52
N PHE A 173 2.19 -17.60 -31.88
CA PHE A 173 2.70 -18.85 -31.30
C PHE A 173 1.72 -20.03 -31.41
N ASP A 174 2.28 -21.23 -31.31
CA ASP A 174 1.57 -22.52 -31.26
C ASP A 174 1.26 -22.89 -29.81
N LEU A 175 0.01 -23.28 -29.57
CA LEU A 175 -0.52 -23.71 -28.28
C LEU A 175 0.27 -24.83 -27.60
N ASN A 176 0.79 -25.77 -28.39
CA ASN A 176 1.45 -26.95 -27.85
C ASN A 176 2.92 -26.70 -27.52
N LYS A 177 3.46 -25.54 -27.93
CA LYS A 177 4.88 -25.20 -27.76
C LYS A 177 5.11 -24.14 -26.70
N ILE A 178 4.17 -23.21 -26.54
CA ILE A 178 4.28 -22.10 -25.60
C ILE A 178 3.36 -22.33 -24.42
N SER A 179 3.94 -22.36 -23.21
CA SER A 179 3.18 -22.46 -21.97
C SER A 179 2.71 -21.07 -21.51
N PHE A 180 1.43 -20.95 -21.21
CA PHE A 180 0.80 -19.72 -20.70
C PHE A 180 -0.45 -20.07 -19.89
N LYS A 181 -0.92 -19.10 -19.09
CA LYS A 181 -2.16 -19.19 -18.32
C LYS A 181 -2.92 -17.86 -18.36
N HIS A 182 -4.14 -17.83 -17.84
CA HIS A 182 -4.88 -16.58 -17.63
C HIS A 182 -4.09 -15.60 -16.74
N GLY A 183 -4.16 -14.32 -17.10
CA GLY A 183 -3.34 -13.26 -16.55
C GLY A 183 -4.12 -12.11 -15.90
N TYR A 184 -5.37 -12.32 -15.49
CA TYR A 184 -6.10 -11.33 -14.69
C TYR A 184 -5.62 -11.36 -13.22
N ALA A 185 -5.37 -12.57 -12.71
CA ALA A 185 -4.82 -12.85 -11.39
C ALA A 185 -3.59 -13.79 -11.47
N THR A 186 -2.58 -13.56 -10.62
CA THR A 186 -1.37 -14.38 -10.53
C THR A 186 -0.89 -14.58 -9.09
N THR A 187 -0.01 -15.57 -8.88
CA THR A 187 0.70 -15.80 -7.62
C THR A 187 1.99 -15.01 -7.52
N VAL A 188 2.67 -14.85 -8.65
CA VAL A 188 3.96 -14.18 -8.77
C VAL A 188 3.93 -13.38 -10.06
N CYS A 189 4.50 -12.18 -10.02
CA CYS A 189 4.70 -11.35 -11.20
C CYS A 189 6.16 -10.92 -11.32
N ASN A 190 6.59 -10.59 -12.55
CA ASN A 190 7.90 -10.02 -12.79
C ASN A 190 7.79 -8.48 -12.89
N PRO A 191 8.36 -7.71 -11.94
CA PRO A 191 8.28 -6.25 -11.91
C PRO A 191 8.91 -5.57 -13.14
N GLN A 192 9.81 -6.26 -13.85
CA GLN A 192 10.44 -5.72 -15.05
C GLN A 192 9.51 -5.72 -16.27
N THR A 193 8.57 -6.66 -16.34
CA THR A 193 7.69 -6.88 -17.51
C THR A 193 6.24 -6.48 -17.25
N ALA A 194 5.89 -6.11 -16.02
CA ALA A 194 4.52 -5.83 -15.62
C ALA A 194 4.41 -4.56 -14.77
N VAL A 195 4.61 -3.39 -15.38
CA VAL A 195 4.22 -2.13 -14.73
C VAL A 195 2.69 -2.11 -14.65
N LYS A 196 2.14 -2.09 -13.42
CA LYS A 196 0.70 -2.06 -13.15
C LYS A 196 0.37 -0.84 -12.31
N LYS A 197 -0.77 -0.21 -12.60
CA LYS A 197 -1.23 0.98 -11.89
C LYS A 197 -2.24 0.66 -10.80
N ASP A 198 -3.06 -0.37 -10.97
CA ASP A 198 -4.06 -0.81 -9.98
C ASP A 198 -3.78 -2.26 -9.55
N VAL A 199 -3.33 -2.43 -8.31
CA VAL A 199 -2.91 -3.72 -7.77
C VAL A 199 -3.83 -4.15 -6.63
N TYR A 200 -4.36 -5.36 -6.72
CA TYR A 200 -5.25 -5.95 -5.73
C TYR A 200 -4.58 -7.19 -5.14
N VAL A 201 -4.35 -7.21 -3.85
CA VAL A 201 -3.72 -8.32 -3.15
C VAL A 201 -4.77 -9.03 -2.32
N LEU A 202 -5.02 -10.31 -2.57
CA LEU A 202 -5.86 -11.14 -1.71
C LEU A 202 -4.95 -11.99 -0.82
N HIS A 203 -5.05 -11.77 0.49
CA HIS A 203 -4.44 -12.63 1.49
C HIS A 203 -5.42 -13.69 1.96
N ASN A 204 -5.00 -14.95 1.87
CA ASN A 204 -5.72 -16.06 2.47
C ASN A 204 -4.75 -17.06 3.09
N ASN A 205 -5.06 -17.50 4.32
CA ASN A 205 -4.48 -18.68 4.95
C ASN A 205 -2.93 -18.75 5.00
N GLY A 206 -2.27 -17.72 5.54
CA GLY A 206 -0.84 -17.80 5.89
C GLY A 206 0.16 -17.69 4.74
N VAL A 207 -0.30 -17.46 3.50
CA VAL A 207 0.60 -17.24 2.36
C VAL A 207 1.21 -15.84 2.46
N GLY A 208 2.54 -15.75 2.40
CA GLY A 208 3.25 -14.48 2.39
C GLY A 208 3.10 -13.71 1.08
N ILE A 209 3.47 -12.43 1.09
CA ILE A 209 3.57 -11.65 -0.15
C ILE A 209 5.00 -11.77 -0.68
N GLU A 210 5.15 -12.40 -1.84
CA GLU A 210 6.45 -12.56 -2.52
C GLU A 210 7.13 -11.22 -2.82
N SER A 211 8.46 -11.19 -2.80
CA SER A 211 9.24 -9.95 -2.99
C SER A 211 8.94 -9.25 -4.32
N SER A 212 8.73 -10.02 -5.38
CA SER A 212 8.38 -9.49 -6.69
C SER A 212 6.98 -8.87 -6.72
N ASN A 213 6.05 -9.41 -5.94
CA ASN A 213 4.72 -8.84 -5.73
C ASN A 213 4.79 -7.56 -4.88
N ILE A 214 5.65 -7.52 -3.86
CA ILE A 214 5.89 -6.31 -3.06
C ILE A 214 6.44 -5.17 -3.95
N SER A 215 7.33 -5.49 -4.90
CA SER A 215 7.81 -4.50 -5.87
C SER A 215 6.67 -3.93 -6.72
N MET A 216 5.65 -4.71 -7.07
CA MET A 216 4.48 -4.19 -7.78
C MET A 216 3.65 -3.25 -6.92
N ILE A 217 3.44 -3.61 -5.66
CA ILE A 217 2.75 -2.76 -4.69
C ILE A 217 3.43 -1.39 -4.62
N GLY A 218 4.76 -1.38 -4.53
CA GLY A 218 5.54 -0.13 -4.44
C GLY A 218 5.47 0.77 -5.66
N ASN A 219 5.30 0.19 -6.85
CA ASN A 219 5.27 0.93 -8.12
C ASN A 219 3.86 1.28 -8.60
N ALA A 220 2.82 0.74 -7.96
CA ALA A 220 1.43 0.98 -8.32
C ALA A 220 1.00 2.41 -7.99
N GLU A 221 -0.02 2.91 -8.70
CA GLU A 221 -0.72 4.14 -8.34
C GLU A 221 -1.79 3.88 -7.27
N GLN A 222 -2.41 2.71 -7.31
CA GLN A 222 -3.39 2.24 -6.33
C GLN A 222 -3.08 0.81 -5.93
N VAL A 223 -3.11 0.56 -4.62
CA VAL A 223 -3.02 -0.78 -4.05
C VAL A 223 -4.14 -0.99 -3.06
N ARG A 224 -4.69 -2.21 -3.01
CA ARG A 224 -5.61 -2.66 -1.97
C ARG A 224 -5.26 -4.07 -1.53
N LEU A 225 -5.20 -4.32 -0.22
CA LEU A 225 -5.04 -5.63 0.37
C LEU A 225 -6.37 -6.07 0.98
N TYR A 226 -6.87 -7.21 0.53
CA TYR A 226 -8.11 -7.86 0.97
C TYR A 226 -7.77 -9.06 1.83
N TYR A 227 -8.43 -9.19 2.98
CA TYR A 227 -8.33 -10.35 3.84
C TYR A 227 -9.70 -10.69 4.43
N ASN A 228 -9.84 -11.94 4.89
CA ASN A 228 -11.08 -12.39 5.50
C ASN A 228 -10.90 -12.78 6.97
N VAL A 229 -11.83 -12.33 7.82
CA VAL A 229 -11.82 -12.54 9.27
C VAL A 229 -11.99 -14.01 9.63
N GLN A 230 -12.64 -14.83 8.79
CA GLN A 230 -12.73 -16.27 9.04
C GLN A 230 -11.35 -16.95 9.05
N ALA A 231 -10.46 -16.61 8.12
CA ALA A 231 -9.12 -17.17 8.02
C ALA A 231 -8.08 -16.43 8.87
N THR A 232 -8.21 -15.11 9.02
CA THR A 232 -7.25 -14.30 9.77
C THR A 232 -7.69 -13.98 11.19
N LYS A 233 -8.95 -14.11 11.56
CA LYS A 233 -9.54 -13.69 12.86
C LYS A 233 -9.57 -12.18 13.11
N ASN A 234 -8.52 -11.45 12.76
CA ASN A 234 -8.36 -10.01 12.98
C ASN A 234 -7.10 -9.49 12.25
N VAL A 235 -6.86 -8.18 12.30
CA VAL A 235 -5.69 -7.57 11.64
C VAL A 235 -4.36 -7.99 12.28
N ALA A 236 -4.32 -8.28 13.57
CA ALA A 236 -3.09 -8.71 14.24
C ALA A 236 -2.63 -10.09 13.80
N ASN A 237 -3.57 -11.01 13.65
CA ASN A 237 -3.32 -12.34 13.15
C ASN A 237 -3.02 -12.33 11.63
N LEU A 238 -3.54 -11.35 10.86
CA LEU A 238 -3.04 -11.09 9.50
C LEU A 238 -1.55 -10.70 9.51
N ILE A 239 -1.17 -9.75 10.37
CA ILE A 239 0.22 -9.33 10.52
C ILE A 239 1.10 -10.53 10.91
N GLU A 240 0.68 -11.32 11.90
CA GLU A 240 1.38 -12.53 12.33
C GLU A 240 1.56 -13.54 11.17
N GLN A 241 0.50 -13.80 10.39
CA GLN A 241 0.56 -14.69 9.24
C GLN A 241 1.57 -14.21 8.18
N LEU A 242 1.54 -12.92 7.83
CA LEU A 242 2.46 -12.33 6.86
C LEU A 242 3.90 -12.28 7.37
N SER A 243 4.08 -12.02 8.66
CA SER A 243 5.35 -12.06 9.37
C SER A 243 5.98 -13.44 9.35
N THR A 244 5.25 -14.47 9.78
CA THR A 244 5.76 -15.86 9.79
C THR A 244 6.17 -16.30 8.40
N ALA A 245 5.34 -16.06 7.39
CA ALA A 245 5.66 -16.41 6.01
C ALA A 245 6.91 -15.67 5.50
N LYS A 246 7.12 -14.41 5.91
CA LYS A 246 8.32 -13.66 5.59
C LYS A 246 9.55 -14.26 6.27
N THR A 247 9.48 -14.60 7.55
CA THR A 247 10.57 -15.25 8.29
C THR A 247 10.94 -16.60 7.67
N ASP A 248 9.96 -17.45 7.34
CA ASP A 248 10.21 -18.73 6.67
C ASP A 248 10.92 -18.53 5.31
N SER A 249 10.55 -17.49 4.57
CA SER A 249 11.19 -17.15 3.29
C SER A 249 12.63 -16.63 3.43
N ILE A 250 12.99 -16.05 4.59
CA ILE A 250 14.34 -15.55 4.90
C ILE A 250 15.20 -16.67 5.46
N ASN A 251 14.69 -17.44 6.42
CA ASN A 251 15.41 -18.55 7.05
C ASN A 251 15.76 -19.67 6.04
N SER A 252 14.95 -19.83 5.00
CA SER A 252 15.28 -20.69 3.86
C SER A 252 16.40 -20.15 2.96
N LYS A 253 16.83 -18.89 3.16
CA LYS A 253 17.84 -18.20 2.33
C LYS A 253 19.11 -17.80 3.09
N GLU A 254 19.07 -17.43 4.37
CA GLU A 254 20.24 -16.98 5.14
C GLU A 254 20.12 -17.23 6.67
N GLU A 255 21.20 -17.72 7.31
CA GLU A 255 21.41 -17.73 8.77
C GLU A 255 22.06 -16.39 9.19
N ASN A 256 21.33 -15.40 9.73
CA ASN A 256 21.95 -14.16 10.25
C ASN A 256 21.17 -13.42 11.36
N ASN A 257 21.90 -12.68 12.21
CA ASN A 257 21.52 -12.13 13.52
C ASN A 257 20.54 -10.93 13.52
N ASP A 258 20.21 -10.31 12.39
CA ASP A 258 19.29 -9.16 12.33
C ASP A 258 17.80 -9.55 12.49
N VAL A 259 17.51 -10.85 12.36
CA VAL A 259 16.16 -11.41 12.46
C VAL A 259 15.52 -11.12 13.83
N GLN A 260 16.29 -11.17 14.92
CA GLN A 260 15.73 -11.02 16.27
C GLN A 260 15.12 -9.64 16.54
N ALA A 261 15.74 -8.56 16.04
CA ALA A 261 15.25 -7.20 16.29
C ALA A 261 13.92 -6.92 15.55
N ASN A 262 13.79 -7.45 14.33
CA ASN A 262 12.58 -7.31 13.53
C ASN A 262 11.45 -8.22 14.07
N GLU A 263 11.77 -9.45 14.50
CA GLU A 263 10.81 -10.34 15.17
C GLU A 263 10.22 -9.70 16.43
N VAL A 264 11.05 -9.08 17.27
CA VAL A 264 10.57 -8.39 18.48
C VAL A 264 9.64 -7.23 18.12
N ARG A 265 9.97 -6.42 17.11
CA ARG A 265 9.12 -5.31 16.64
C ARG A 265 7.79 -5.79 16.07
N GLN A 266 7.82 -6.86 15.26
CA GLN A 266 6.64 -7.45 14.66
C GLN A 266 5.72 -8.07 15.72
N TYR A 267 6.29 -8.78 16.70
CA TYR A 267 5.50 -9.35 17.79
C TYR A 267 4.82 -8.25 18.61
N GLN A 268 5.54 -7.20 19.00
CA GLN A 268 4.97 -6.08 19.76
C GLN A 268 3.87 -5.36 18.99
N SER A 269 4.07 -5.12 17.70
CA SER A 269 3.07 -4.45 16.87
C SER A 269 1.83 -5.32 16.63
N ALA A 270 1.96 -6.62 16.40
CA ALA A 270 0.84 -7.54 16.35
C ALA A 270 0.06 -7.57 17.69
N GLN A 271 0.75 -7.57 18.84
CA GLN A 271 0.09 -7.48 20.15
C GLN A 271 -0.66 -6.16 20.35
N ASN A 272 -0.06 -5.03 19.91
CA ASN A 272 -0.72 -3.74 19.94
C ASN A 272 -1.99 -3.75 19.08
N TYR A 273 -1.89 -4.22 17.83
CA TYR A 273 -3.05 -4.39 16.96
C TYR A 273 -4.12 -5.29 17.54
N ARG A 274 -3.74 -6.39 18.19
CA ARG A 274 -4.67 -7.34 18.80
C ARG A 274 -5.43 -6.70 19.95
N LYS A 275 -4.71 -5.95 20.80
CA LYS A 275 -5.29 -5.15 21.86
C LYS A 275 -6.26 -4.12 21.27
N ASN A 276 -5.85 -3.45 20.20
CA ASN A 276 -6.66 -2.41 19.56
C ASN A 276 -7.92 -2.96 18.93
N ASP A 277 -7.83 -4.04 18.15
CA ASP A 277 -8.99 -4.63 17.46
C ASP A 277 -10.00 -5.18 18.47
N TYR A 278 -9.52 -5.75 19.58
CA TYR A 278 -10.35 -6.15 20.73
C TYR A 278 -11.08 -4.95 21.37
N TYR A 279 -10.48 -3.75 21.36
CA TYR A 279 -11.09 -2.52 21.86
C TYR A 279 -11.71 -1.61 20.76
N SER A 280 -11.67 -1.97 19.47
CA SER A 280 -11.96 -1.03 18.35
C SER A 280 -13.21 -1.34 17.54
N ASN A 281 -14.05 -2.30 17.95
CA ASN A 281 -15.27 -2.63 17.23
C ASN A 281 -16.53 -1.87 17.68
N SER A 282 -16.52 -0.54 17.64
CA SER A 282 -17.74 0.17 17.25
C SER A 282 -17.44 1.52 16.57
N LYS A 283 -18.10 1.76 15.42
CA LYS A 283 -18.19 3.07 14.75
C LYS A 283 -18.67 4.18 15.71
N GLU A 284 -19.43 3.78 16.71
CA GLU A 284 -19.97 4.62 17.78
C GLU A 284 -18.88 5.13 18.73
N GLU A 285 -17.92 4.30 19.15
CA GLU A 285 -16.81 4.72 20.02
C GLU A 285 -15.85 5.67 19.30
N LEU A 286 -15.61 5.46 17.99
CA LEU A 286 -14.83 6.42 17.21
C LEU A 286 -15.56 7.76 17.06
N GLN A 287 -16.89 7.73 16.95
CA GLN A 287 -17.69 8.95 16.92
C GLN A 287 -17.67 9.68 18.27
N LYS A 288 -17.85 8.96 19.39
CA LYS A 288 -17.71 9.52 20.75
C LYS A 288 -16.34 10.14 20.96
N LEU A 289 -15.28 9.49 20.49
CA LEU A 289 -13.94 10.05 20.55
C LEU A 289 -13.81 11.32 19.70
N ARG A 290 -14.38 11.34 18.48
CA ARG A 290 -14.39 12.54 17.63
C ARG A 290 -15.13 13.70 18.30
N ASP A 291 -16.24 13.42 18.96
CA ASP A 291 -17.03 14.43 19.66
C ASP A 291 -16.23 14.97 20.88
N ALA A 292 -15.64 14.09 21.69
CA ALA A 292 -14.82 14.49 22.84
C ALA A 292 -13.55 15.26 22.45
N ILE A 293 -12.97 14.97 21.28
CA ILE A 293 -11.82 15.71 20.73
C ILE A 293 -12.20 17.15 20.39
N VAL A 294 -13.40 17.38 19.87
CA VAL A 294 -13.89 18.72 19.55
C VAL A 294 -13.97 19.58 20.81
N ASP A 295 -14.45 19.02 21.92
CA ASP A 295 -14.55 19.72 23.20
C ASP A 295 -13.19 20.11 23.80
N ARG A 296 -12.12 19.38 23.45
CA ARG A 296 -10.75 19.65 23.89
C ARG A 296 -9.85 20.20 22.77
N ALA A 297 -10.43 20.74 21.71
CA ALA A 297 -9.69 21.13 20.52
C ALA A 297 -8.58 22.15 20.80
N GLU A 298 -8.82 23.12 21.68
CA GLU A 298 -7.79 24.09 22.09
C GLU A 298 -6.64 23.43 22.85
N THR A 299 -6.94 22.60 23.84
CA THR A 299 -5.94 21.88 24.64
C THR A 299 -5.06 21.00 23.75
N ILE A 300 -5.68 20.25 22.84
CA ILE A 300 -4.96 19.39 21.89
C ILE A 300 -4.06 20.24 20.99
N ALA A 301 -4.58 21.34 20.45
CA ALA A 301 -3.81 22.20 19.55
C ALA A 301 -2.62 22.86 20.27
N ARG A 302 -2.79 23.32 21.51
CA ARG A 302 -1.71 23.90 22.32
C ARG A 302 -0.64 22.86 22.66
N ASP A 303 -1.02 21.63 23.00
CA ASP A 303 -0.03 20.57 23.27
C ASP A 303 0.79 20.19 22.03
N VAL A 304 0.12 20.13 20.87
CA VAL A 304 0.73 19.68 19.62
C VAL A 304 1.55 20.78 18.94
N LEU A 305 1.07 22.02 18.94
CA LEU A 305 1.66 23.14 18.20
C LEU A 305 2.40 24.16 19.08
N GLY A 306 2.37 23.99 20.41
CA GLY A 306 2.92 24.93 21.38
C GLY A 306 2.03 26.16 21.58
N ASP A 307 2.65 27.29 21.96
CA ASP A 307 1.92 28.52 22.25
C ASP A 307 1.38 29.19 20.97
N PRO A 308 0.10 29.62 20.97
CA PRO A 308 -0.48 30.30 19.83
C PRO A 308 0.00 31.74 19.71
N ASN A 309 -0.21 32.31 18.54
CA ASN A 309 -0.10 33.73 18.28
C ASN A 309 -1.37 34.42 18.80
N GLU A 310 -1.35 34.86 20.05
CA GLU A 310 -2.51 35.47 20.72
C GLU A 310 -3.01 36.72 20.01
N ARG A 311 -2.11 37.51 19.40
CA ARG A 311 -2.48 38.73 18.63
C ARG A 311 -3.32 38.43 17.39
N LEU A 312 -3.11 37.28 16.75
CA LEU A 312 -3.80 36.89 15.52
C LEU A 312 -4.96 35.91 15.77
N SER A 313 -5.07 35.41 17.00
CA SER A 313 -6.13 34.50 17.42
C SER A 313 -7.42 35.27 17.71
N ARG A 314 -8.56 34.64 17.43
CA ARG A 314 -9.89 35.19 17.71
C ARG A 314 -10.76 34.10 18.31
N TYR A 315 -11.88 34.50 18.92
CA TYR A 315 -12.86 33.56 19.46
C TYR A 315 -13.24 32.50 18.40
N GLY A 316 -13.10 31.23 18.76
CA GLY A 316 -13.39 30.09 17.87
C GLY A 316 -12.31 29.72 16.86
N LYS A 317 -11.25 30.54 16.69
CA LYS A 317 -10.17 30.34 15.72
C LYS A 317 -8.82 30.78 16.27
N ILE A 318 -7.99 29.83 16.63
CA ILE A 318 -6.65 30.09 17.19
C ILE A 318 -5.61 29.92 16.07
N ARG A 319 -4.58 30.77 16.07
CA ARG A 319 -3.53 30.79 15.04
C ARG A 319 -2.14 30.54 15.61
N TRP A 320 -1.29 29.82 14.88
CA TRP A 320 0.09 29.50 15.26
C TRP A 320 1.14 29.99 14.26
N GLY A 321 2.34 30.25 14.79
CA GLY A 321 3.48 30.85 14.09
C GLY A 321 3.39 32.38 13.99
N ASP A 322 4.52 33.02 13.70
CA ASP A 322 4.67 34.49 13.71
C ASP A 322 3.66 35.22 12.81
N ARG A 323 3.30 34.60 11.69
CA ARG A 323 2.33 35.11 10.71
C ARG A 323 0.95 34.44 10.80
N GLY A 324 0.72 33.56 11.78
CA GLY A 324 -0.53 32.81 11.92
C GLY A 324 -0.78 31.85 10.76
N LYS A 325 0.27 31.15 10.32
CA LYS A 325 0.26 30.25 9.14
C LYS A 325 -0.59 29.00 9.36
N ILE A 326 -0.73 28.57 10.60
CA ILE A 326 -1.61 27.45 10.97
C ILE A 326 -2.81 28.03 11.72
N VAL A 327 -4.01 27.55 11.38
CA VAL A 327 -5.25 27.87 12.09
C VAL A 327 -5.90 26.60 12.59
N VAL A 328 -6.36 26.61 13.85
CA VAL A 328 -7.23 25.57 14.41
C VAL A 328 -8.56 26.21 14.80
N ASN A 329 -9.65 25.62 14.31
CA ASN A 329 -11.00 26.04 14.68
C ASN A 329 -11.40 25.27 15.95
N ILE A 330 -11.73 26.02 17.00
CA ILE A 330 -12.14 25.46 18.30
C ILE A 330 -13.64 25.70 18.58
N GLY A 331 -14.35 26.34 17.65
CA GLY A 331 -15.78 26.61 17.77
C GLY A 331 -16.51 26.63 16.42
N GLY A 332 -17.83 26.54 16.48
CA GLY A 332 -18.70 26.49 15.30
C GLY A 332 -18.64 25.15 14.55
N SER A 333 -19.27 25.10 13.37
CA SER A 333 -19.41 23.86 12.57
C SER A 333 -18.09 23.27 12.05
N ARG A 334 -16.97 23.97 12.24
CA ARG A 334 -15.63 23.52 11.85
C ARG A 334 -14.75 23.20 13.06
N ALA A 335 -15.30 23.15 14.27
CA ALA A 335 -14.53 22.83 15.47
C ALA A 335 -13.78 21.48 15.31
N GLY A 336 -12.54 21.45 15.77
CA GLY A 336 -11.63 20.30 15.56
C GLY A 336 -11.02 20.22 14.16
N LYS A 337 -11.18 21.23 13.29
CA LYS A 337 -10.50 21.31 11.99
C LYS A 337 -9.35 22.29 12.01
N TRP A 338 -8.26 21.91 11.35
CA TRP A 338 -7.07 22.75 11.19
C TRP A 338 -6.69 22.95 9.73
N TYR A 339 -5.92 24.00 9.46
CA TYR A 339 -5.37 24.28 8.13
C TYR A 339 -4.03 25.02 8.25
N ASP A 340 -3.09 24.71 7.37
CA ASP A 340 -1.80 25.37 7.21
C ASP A 340 -1.71 26.03 5.84
N PHE A 341 -1.73 27.37 5.85
CA PHE A 341 -1.69 28.19 4.64
C PHE A 341 -0.34 28.16 3.91
N SER A 342 0.73 27.71 4.58
CA SER A 342 2.05 27.60 3.95
C SER A 342 2.21 26.30 3.17
N ALA A 343 1.64 25.21 3.68
CA ALA A 343 1.71 23.89 3.05
C ALA A 343 0.48 23.55 2.18
N GLY A 344 -0.60 24.34 2.28
CA GLY A 344 -1.87 24.04 1.61
C GLY A 344 -2.59 22.81 2.18
N GLN A 345 -2.23 22.39 3.39
CA GLN A 345 -2.71 21.15 4.03
C GLN A 345 -3.69 21.46 5.16
N GLY A 346 -4.62 20.54 5.42
CA GLY A 346 -5.50 20.64 6.57
C GLY A 346 -6.36 19.40 6.75
N GLY A 347 -7.05 19.32 7.88
CA GLY A 347 -7.81 18.13 8.24
C GLY A 347 -8.45 18.25 9.62
N ASP A 348 -8.66 17.13 10.29
CA ASP A 348 -9.09 17.07 11.68
C ASP A 348 -7.92 16.96 12.66
N LEU A 349 -8.20 17.02 13.97
CA LEU A 349 -7.14 16.93 14.98
C LEU A 349 -6.42 15.56 15.00
N PHE A 350 -7.00 14.49 14.45
CA PHE A 350 -6.24 13.25 14.21
C PHE A 350 -5.11 13.52 13.22
N SER A 351 -5.44 14.07 12.05
CA SER A 351 -4.44 14.38 11.04
C SER A 351 -3.42 15.43 11.49
N LEU A 352 -3.80 16.35 12.40
CA LEU A 352 -2.85 17.31 13.00
C LEU A 352 -1.81 16.58 13.85
N VAL A 353 -2.27 15.69 14.73
CA VAL A 353 -1.39 14.90 15.60
C VAL A 353 -0.48 13.99 14.77
N GLN A 354 -1.02 13.32 13.76
CA GLN A 354 -0.24 12.49 12.85
C GLN A 354 0.87 13.31 12.17
N ARG A 355 0.55 14.52 11.69
CA ARG A 355 1.51 15.40 11.03
C ARG A 355 2.62 15.88 11.96
N GLU A 356 2.26 16.44 13.11
CA GLU A 356 3.21 17.12 13.99
C GLU A 356 4.02 16.17 14.87
N ARG A 357 3.45 15.00 15.21
CA ARG A 357 4.11 13.99 16.04
C ARG A 357 4.70 12.83 15.22
N GLY A 358 4.41 12.75 13.92
CA GLY A 358 4.80 11.61 13.08
C GLY A 358 4.08 10.31 13.46
N TYR A 359 2.91 10.41 14.10
CA TYR A 359 2.14 9.28 14.60
C TYR A 359 1.35 8.58 13.50
N SER A 360 1.25 7.26 13.60
CA SER A 360 0.22 6.48 12.92
C SER A 360 -1.18 6.89 13.37
N PHE A 361 -2.23 6.54 12.61
CA PHE A 361 -3.61 6.83 13.05
C PHE A 361 -3.91 6.22 14.42
N PHE A 362 -3.35 5.04 14.71
CA PHE A 362 -3.52 4.39 15.99
C PHE A 362 -2.85 5.16 17.14
N GLU A 363 -1.59 5.54 16.98
CA GLU A 363 -0.87 6.33 17.99
C GLU A 363 -1.54 7.69 18.22
N ALA A 364 -2.02 8.33 17.15
CA ALA A 364 -2.81 9.55 17.24
C ALA A 364 -4.12 9.32 17.99
N LYS A 365 -4.82 8.20 17.73
CA LYS A 365 -6.06 7.82 18.43
C LYS A 365 -5.83 7.61 19.93
N GLU A 366 -4.77 6.91 20.34
CA GLU A 366 -4.48 6.68 21.76
C GLU A 366 -3.99 7.95 22.47
N TYR A 367 -3.15 8.73 21.80
CA TYR A 367 -2.76 10.05 22.29
C TYR A 367 -3.98 10.94 22.54
N LEU A 368 -4.90 11.00 21.57
CA LEU A 368 -6.13 11.79 21.71
C LEU A 368 -7.04 11.25 22.81
N LYS A 369 -7.21 9.93 22.94
CA LYS A 369 -7.92 9.30 24.07
C LYS A 369 -7.30 9.67 25.41
N SER A 370 -5.98 9.82 25.50
CA SER A 370 -5.32 10.26 26.73
C SER A 370 -5.66 11.69 27.09
N ILE A 371 -5.72 12.58 26.10
CA ILE A 371 -6.07 13.99 26.32
C ILE A 371 -7.56 14.16 26.64
N VAL A 372 -8.44 13.37 26.03
CA VAL A 372 -9.89 13.46 26.27
C VAL A 372 -10.40 12.60 27.43
N GLY A 373 -9.51 11.87 28.12
CA GLY A 373 -9.88 11.04 29.27
C GLY A 373 -10.63 9.76 28.92
N MET A 374 -10.57 9.30 27.68
CA MET A 374 -11.19 8.05 27.18
C MET A 374 -10.18 6.89 27.10
N SER A 375 -9.17 6.89 27.97
CA SER A 375 -8.10 5.88 27.96
C SER A 375 -8.52 4.61 28.70
N ASN A 376 -8.47 3.46 28.03
CA ASN A 376 -8.70 2.14 28.64
C ASN A 376 -7.41 1.53 29.24
N VAL A 377 -6.30 2.27 29.20
CA VAL A 377 -4.99 1.81 29.67
C VAL A 377 -4.68 2.52 30.98
N ARG A 378 -4.58 1.74 32.07
CA ARG A 378 -3.99 2.22 33.33
C ARG A 378 -2.63 2.85 33.00
N GLN A 379 -2.51 4.12 33.38
CA GLN A 379 -1.32 4.97 33.27
C GLN A 379 -0.01 4.19 33.41
N GLN A 380 0.70 4.01 32.30
CA GLN A 380 2.13 3.79 32.25
C GLN A 380 2.56 4.29 30.87
N TYR A 381 3.67 5.03 30.82
CA TYR A 381 4.20 5.79 29.68
C TYR A 381 3.68 7.24 29.51
N LEU A 382 3.85 8.05 30.56
CA LEU A 382 4.33 9.42 30.34
C LEU A 382 5.80 9.32 29.91
N ARG A 383 6.11 9.58 28.64
CA ARG A 383 7.48 9.91 28.22
C ARG A 383 7.58 11.43 28.10
N HIS A 384 8.51 12.00 28.87
CA HIS A 384 8.80 13.42 28.92
C HIS A 384 9.22 13.97 27.55
N ALA A 385 8.84 15.23 27.31
CA ALA A 385 9.23 16.01 26.15
C ALA A 385 10.76 16.05 26.01
N ARG A 386 11.26 15.87 24.79
CA ARG A 386 12.65 16.16 24.44
C ARG A 386 12.89 17.66 24.64
N THR A 387 13.70 18.01 25.63
CA THR A 387 14.35 19.32 25.70
C THR A 387 15.51 19.35 24.70
N ASN A 388 15.59 20.46 23.96
CA ASN A 388 16.71 20.78 23.08
C ASN A 388 17.97 21.05 23.91
N ASP A 389 18.91 20.11 23.93
CA ASP A 389 20.29 20.39 24.35
C ASP A 389 21.17 20.53 23.10
N SER A 390 21.11 21.72 22.54
CA SER A 390 22.14 22.24 21.63
C SER A 390 22.91 23.32 22.38
N GLN A 391 23.84 22.92 23.26
CA GLN A 391 24.96 23.76 23.70
C GLN A 391 25.86 22.98 24.67
N GLN A 392 27.08 22.69 24.22
CA GLN A 392 28.36 22.77 24.96
C GLN A 392 29.35 21.73 24.43
N TYR A 393 30.10 22.12 23.41
CA TYR A 393 31.49 21.72 23.24
C TYR A 393 32.29 23.00 23.04
N THR A 394 32.91 23.49 24.11
CA THR A 394 34.02 24.43 23.98
C THR A 394 35.11 24.02 24.97
N GLN A 395 36.14 23.40 24.39
CA GLN A 395 37.57 23.45 24.71
C GLN A 395 38.02 23.54 26.18
N GLN A 396 38.80 22.52 26.57
CA GLN A 396 39.82 22.59 27.63
C GLN A 396 40.73 23.81 27.47
N PRO A 397 41.36 24.23 28.57
CA PRO A 397 42.80 23.96 28.63
C PRO A 397 43.24 23.28 29.93
N GLU A 398 44.35 22.55 29.75
CA GLU A 398 45.21 21.98 30.77
C GLU A 398 45.53 22.98 31.90
N ASN A 399 45.67 22.46 33.12
CA ASN A 399 46.81 22.83 33.93
C ASN A 399 47.22 21.70 34.88
N ALA A 400 48.52 21.55 34.93
CA ALA A 400 49.26 20.52 35.64
C ALA A 400 49.22 20.70 37.16
N SER A 401 49.56 19.59 37.82
CA SER A 401 50.60 19.51 38.85
C SER A 401 50.16 19.31 40.31
N LEU A 402 50.55 18.12 40.78
CA LEU A 402 51.18 17.80 42.07
C LEU A 402 50.42 18.10 43.38
N GLY A 403 50.25 17.02 44.15
CA GLY A 403 49.88 16.99 45.57
C GLY A 403 49.55 15.58 46.00
#